data_AF-A0A349P8J8-F1
#
_entry.id   AF-A0A349P8J8-F1
#
_cell.length_a   1.000
_cell.length_b   1.000
_cell.length_c   1.000
_cell.angle_alpha   90.00
_cell.angle_beta   90.00
_cell.angle_gamma   90.00
#
_symmetry.space_group_name_H-M   'P 1'
#
loop_
_entity.id
_entity.type
_entity.pdbx_description
1 polymer ?
#
loop_
_entity_poly.entity_id
_entity_poly.type
_entity_poly.pdbx_seq_one_letter_code
_entity_poly.pdbx_strand_id
1 'polypeptide(L)'
;MGIFMSMNIYAAIARQLRLKRLQAGLTIEDLADAAGISVSFLAYLETNKKKPSLATIAKIAAALNVSVSELFNEKNIPEVAAEQQKTLNRILKLLQNQSPENTDTILATITVLAKKLLDKQA
;
A
#
# COMPACT_ATOMS: atom_id res chain seq x y z
N MET A 1 -19.12 -10.58 12.39
CA MET A 1 -18.18 -9.50 12.75
C MET A 1 -17.13 -9.44 11.64
N GLY A 2 -17.31 -8.57 10.64
CA GLY A 2 -16.44 -8.55 9.47
C GLY A 2 -15.05 -8.02 9.83
N ILE A 3 -14.05 -8.89 9.79
CA ILE A 3 -12.64 -8.51 9.90
C ILE A 3 -12.25 -7.86 8.57
N PHE A 4 -12.67 -6.63 8.36
CA PHE A 4 -11.99 -5.73 7.43
C PHE A 4 -10.71 -5.31 8.15
N MET A 5 -9.64 -6.09 7.97
CA MET A 5 -8.29 -5.60 8.17
C MET A 5 -8.06 -4.55 7.09
N SER A 6 -8.56 -3.34 7.36
CA SER A 6 -8.66 -2.26 6.39
C SER A 6 -7.25 -1.88 5.96
N MET A 7 -6.96 -2.05 4.67
CA MET A 7 -5.92 -1.31 3.98
C MET A 7 -6.07 0.16 4.39
N ASN A 8 -5.11 0.72 5.14
CA ASN A 8 -5.16 2.13 5.51
C ASN A 8 -4.91 2.95 4.23
N ILE A 9 -6.00 3.32 3.55
CA ILE A 9 -5.99 4.08 2.30
C ILE A 9 -5.15 5.35 2.40
N TYR A 10 -5.06 5.96 3.59
CA TYR A 10 -4.21 7.13 3.82
C TYR A 10 -2.71 6.79 3.77
N ALA A 11 -2.31 5.62 4.28
CA ALA A 11 -0.93 5.16 4.18
C ALA A 11 -0.53 4.84 2.73
N ALA A 12 -1.45 4.30 1.94
CA ALA A 12 -1.26 4.06 0.51
C ALA A 12 -1.02 5.37 -0.25
N ILE A 13 -1.90 6.35 -0.05
CA ILE A 13 -1.80 7.68 -0.66
C ILE A 13 -0.50 8.38 -0.24
N ALA A 14 -0.14 8.33 1.05
CA ALA A 14 1.10 8.92 1.56
C ALA A 14 2.34 8.39 0.83
N ARG A 15 2.40 7.06 0.60
CA ARG A 15 3.48 6.43 -0.18
C ARG A 15 3.46 6.86 -1.64
N GLN A 16 2.29 6.87 -2.29
CA GLN A 16 2.18 7.24 -3.71
C GLN A 16 2.55 8.72 -3.94
N LEU A 17 2.14 9.62 -3.05
CA LEU A 17 2.53 11.04 -3.08
C LEU A 17 4.05 11.18 -3.08
N ARG A 18 4.72 10.55 -2.11
CA ARG A 18 6.18 10.58 -2.00
C ARG A 18 6.85 9.98 -3.23
N LEU A 19 6.38 8.81 -3.70
CA LEU A 19 6.93 8.14 -4.86
C LEU A 19 6.82 9.00 -6.13
N LYS A 20 5.64 9.55 -6.42
CA LYS A 20 5.40 10.38 -7.61
C LYS A 20 6.20 11.68 -7.54
N ARG A 21 6.31 12.31 -6.36
CA ARG A 21 7.15 13.49 -6.16
C ARG A 21 8.62 13.19 -6.49
N LEU A 22 9.17 12.09 -5.98
CA LEU A 22 10.54 11.69 -6.24
C LEU A 22 10.77 11.33 -7.72
N GLN A 23 9.79 10.67 -8.37
CA GLN A 23 9.84 10.38 -9.81
C GLN A 23 9.83 11.66 -10.67
N ALA A 24 9.14 12.71 -10.21
CA ALA A 24 9.14 14.02 -10.86
C ALA A 24 10.39 14.86 -10.56
N GLY A 25 11.31 14.36 -9.72
CA GLY A 25 12.53 15.10 -9.33
C GLY A 25 12.29 16.31 -8.43
N LEU A 26 11.11 16.42 -7.82
CA LEU A 26 10.70 17.58 -7.02
C LEU A 26 11.13 17.46 -5.56
N THR A 27 11.62 18.56 -4.99
CA THR A 27 11.75 18.69 -3.54
C THR A 27 10.38 18.80 -2.87
N ILE A 28 10.34 18.71 -1.54
CA ILE A 28 9.07 18.85 -0.82
C ILE A 28 8.57 20.29 -0.88
N GLU A 29 9.48 21.25 -0.94
CA GLU A 29 9.22 22.67 -1.16
C GLU A 29 8.61 22.90 -2.54
N ASP A 30 9.22 22.36 -3.61
CA ASP A 30 8.72 22.53 -4.98
C ASP A 30 7.29 22.04 -5.14
N LEU A 31 6.98 20.86 -4.59
CA LEU A 31 5.63 20.31 -4.70
C LEU A 31 4.62 21.04 -3.82
N ALA A 32 5.02 21.47 -2.62
CA ALA A 32 4.15 22.21 -1.72
C ALA A 32 3.73 23.55 -2.36
N ASP A 33 4.69 24.26 -2.95
CA ASP A 33 4.47 25.52 -3.66
C ASP A 33 3.57 25.30 -4.88
N ALA A 34 3.88 24.32 -5.73
CA ALA A 34 3.07 24.00 -6.90
C ALA A 34 1.64 23.58 -6.56
N ALA A 35 1.42 22.88 -5.43
CA ALA A 35 0.11 22.47 -4.96
C ALA A 35 -0.63 23.55 -4.14
N GLY A 36 0.02 24.67 -3.83
CA GLY A 36 -0.54 25.75 -3.00
C GLY A 36 -0.88 25.29 -1.59
N ILE A 37 0.00 24.51 -0.95
CA ILE A 37 -0.10 24.04 0.44
C ILE A 37 1.19 24.29 1.19
N SER A 38 1.18 24.23 2.53
CA SER A 38 2.43 24.42 3.28
C SER A 38 3.34 23.20 3.20
N VAL A 39 4.66 23.45 3.19
CA VAL A 39 5.71 22.41 3.22
C VAL A 39 5.50 21.43 4.37
N SER A 40 5.25 21.95 5.58
CA SER A 40 4.97 21.14 6.76
C SER A 40 3.74 20.26 6.58
N PHE A 41 2.68 20.75 5.92
CA PHE A 41 1.49 19.95 5.67
C PHE A 41 1.81 18.82 4.69
N LEU A 42 2.47 19.10 3.56
CA LEU A 42 2.89 18.05 2.63
C LEU A 42 3.79 17.00 3.29
N ALA A 43 4.71 17.41 4.18
CA ALA A 43 5.55 16.50 4.96
C ALA A 43 4.72 15.58 5.88
N TYR A 44 3.68 16.11 6.51
CA TYR A 44 2.74 15.29 7.29
C TYR A 44 1.92 14.35 6.42
N LEU A 45 1.58 14.74 5.19
CA LEU A 45 0.86 13.87 4.26
C LEU A 45 1.73 12.70 3.81
N GLU A 46 2.97 12.95 3.38
CA GLU A 46 3.89 11.88 2.92
C GLU A 46 4.29 10.90 4.02
N THR A 47 4.18 11.32 5.29
CA THR A 47 4.47 10.47 6.46
C THR A 47 3.21 9.89 7.12
N ASN A 48 2.03 10.06 6.50
CA ASN A 48 0.73 9.60 7.01
C ASN A 48 0.40 10.11 8.43
N LYS A 49 0.94 11.27 8.81
CA LYS A 49 0.67 11.93 10.12
C LYS A 49 -0.59 12.78 10.09
N LYS A 50 -1.07 13.16 8.91
CA LYS A 50 -2.33 13.89 8.69
C LYS A 50 -3.10 13.28 7.54
N LYS A 51 -4.44 13.35 7.62
CA LYS A 51 -5.33 12.90 6.57
C LYS A 51 -5.56 14.04 5.57
N PRO A 52 -5.28 13.86 4.27
CA PRO A 52 -5.62 14.85 3.26
C PRO A 52 -7.13 14.86 2.99
N SER A 53 -7.67 16.03 2.63
CA SER A 53 -9.00 16.11 2.01
C SER A 53 -8.93 15.67 0.54
N LEU A 54 -10.07 15.32 -0.07
CA LEU A 54 -10.11 15.02 -1.51
C LEU A 54 -9.64 16.23 -2.35
N ALA A 55 -10.00 17.45 -1.92
CA ALA A 55 -9.54 18.68 -2.57
C ALA A 55 -8.01 18.83 -2.50
N THR A 56 -7.40 18.47 -1.37
CA THR A 56 -5.94 18.45 -1.21
C THR A 56 -5.30 17.44 -2.15
N ILE A 57 -5.86 16.23 -2.25
CA ILE A 57 -5.37 15.19 -3.16
C ILE A 57 -5.45 15.67 -4.61
N ALA A 58 -6.56 16.31 -5.01
CA ALA A 58 -6.73 16.84 -6.36
C ALA A 58 -5.71 17.93 -6.70
N LYS A 59 -5.43 18.85 -5.76
CA LYS A 59 -4.39 19.88 -5.93
C LYS A 59 -3.00 19.26 -6.15
N ILE A 60 -2.64 18.27 -5.33
CA ILE A 60 -1.33 17.63 -5.43
C ILE A 60 -1.23 16.79 -6.72
N ALA A 61 -2.30 16.10 -7.12
CA ALA A 61 -2.34 15.37 -8.39
C ALA A 61 -2.12 16.30 -9.59
N ALA A 62 -2.78 17.46 -9.59
CA ALA A 62 -2.59 18.48 -10.62
C ALA A 62 -1.15 19.02 -10.64
N ALA A 63 -0.56 19.31 -9.47
CA ALA A 63 0.82 19.77 -9.35
C ALA A 63 1.85 18.73 -9.82
N LEU A 64 1.55 17.44 -9.63
CA LEU A 64 2.38 16.32 -10.11
C LEU A 64 2.12 15.95 -11.58
N ASN A 65 1.15 16.59 -12.24
CA ASN A 65 0.67 16.24 -13.58
C ASN A 65 0.27 14.76 -13.71
N VAL A 66 -0.45 14.24 -12.71
CA VAL A 66 -0.99 12.87 -12.70
C VAL A 66 -2.50 12.88 -12.45
N SER A 67 -3.17 11.79 -12.81
CA SER A 67 -4.57 11.60 -12.42
C SER A 67 -4.69 11.32 -10.92
N VAL A 68 -5.81 11.71 -10.31
CA VAL A 68 -6.12 11.36 -8.92
C VAL A 68 -6.06 9.84 -8.74
N SER A 69 -6.60 9.07 -9.69
CA SER A 69 -6.56 7.60 -9.67
C SER A 69 -5.16 7.01 -9.53
N GLU A 70 -4.13 7.64 -10.09
CA GLU A 70 -2.75 7.17 -9.94
C GLU A 70 -2.23 7.29 -8.52
N LEU A 71 -2.69 8.27 -7.74
CA LEU A 71 -2.34 8.39 -6.32
C LEU A 71 -3.00 7.32 -5.45
N PHE A 72 -4.04 6.65 -5.95
CA PHE A 72 -4.72 5.53 -5.30
C PHE A 72 -4.28 4.17 -5.84
N ASN A 73 -3.45 4.13 -6.89
CA ASN A 73 -3.08 2.89 -7.57
C ASN A 73 -1.79 2.33 -6.98
N GLU A 74 -1.90 1.39 -6.04
CA GLU A 74 -0.76 0.68 -5.45
C GLU A 74 -0.15 -0.38 -6.39
N LYS A 75 0.08 -0.06 -7.67
CA LYS A 75 0.73 -1.00 -8.60
C LYS A 75 2.24 -1.17 -8.39
N ASN A 76 2.82 -0.56 -7.34
CA ASN A 76 4.22 -0.74 -6.97
C ASN A 76 4.35 -1.43 -5.61
N ILE A 77 3.90 -2.68 -5.58
CA ILE A 77 4.41 -3.68 -4.64
C ILE A 77 5.71 -4.19 -5.27
N PRO A 78 6.88 -4.19 -4.59
CA PRO A 78 8.11 -4.76 -5.15
C PRO A 78 7.83 -6.13 -5.78
N GLU A 79 8.43 -6.46 -6.91
CA GLU A 79 8.06 -7.66 -7.71
C GLU A 79 8.01 -8.96 -6.89
N VAL A 80 8.91 -9.10 -5.90
CA VAL A 80 8.91 -10.20 -4.92
C VAL A 80 7.63 -10.21 -4.07
N ALA A 81 7.22 -9.05 -3.57
CA ALA A 81 5.98 -8.89 -2.81
C ALA A 81 4.73 -8.95 -3.71
N ALA A 82 4.83 -8.64 -5.01
CA ALA A 82 3.76 -8.88 -5.96
C ALA A 82 3.49 -10.38 -6.17
N GLU A 83 4.54 -11.22 -6.23
CA GLU A 83 4.39 -12.66 -6.36
C GLU A 83 3.87 -13.33 -5.08
N GLN A 84 4.33 -12.86 -3.91
CA GLN A 84 3.76 -13.25 -2.62
C GLN A 84 2.28 -12.83 -2.51
N GLN A 85 1.92 -11.63 -2.98
CA GLN A 85 0.53 -11.16 -2.99
C GLN A 85 -0.36 -11.97 -3.94
N LYS A 86 0.13 -12.33 -5.13
CA LYS A 86 -0.59 -13.25 -6.04
C LYS A 86 -0.82 -14.61 -5.38
N THR A 87 0.20 -15.12 -4.67
CA THR A 87 0.11 -16.38 -3.93
C THR A 87 -0.92 -16.31 -2.82
N LEU A 88 -0.92 -15.23 -2.02
CA LEU A 88 -1.92 -15.00 -0.98
C LEU A 88 -3.34 -14.96 -1.56
N ASN A 89 -3.55 -14.27 -2.67
CA ASN A 89 -4.85 -14.21 -3.33
C ASN A 89 -5.34 -15.59 -3.81
N ARG A 90 -4.43 -16.47 -4.26
CA ARG A 90 -4.75 -17.86 -4.61
C ARG A 90 -5.14 -18.66 -3.36
N ILE A 91 -4.40 -18.52 -2.27
CA ILE A 91 -4.71 -19.17 -0.98
C ILE A 91 -6.10 -18.74 -0.49
N LEU A 92 -6.39 -17.44 -0.49
CA LEU A 92 -7.69 -16.92 -0.07
C LEU A 92 -8.85 -17.51 -0.89
N LYS A 93 -8.68 -17.72 -2.21
CA LYS A 93 -9.69 -18.39 -3.04
C LYS A 93 -9.91 -19.85 -2.65
N LEU A 94 -8.85 -20.58 -2.28
CA LEU A 94 -8.96 -21.98 -1.84
C LEU A 94 -9.64 -22.10 -0.47
N LEU A 95 -9.46 -21.10 0.39
CA LEU A 95 -10.08 -21.03 1.72
C LEU A 95 -11.57 -20.64 1.67
N GLN A 96 -12.06 -20.09 0.55
CA GLN A 96 -13.48 -19.78 0.41
C GLN A 96 -14.31 -21.07 0.53
N ASN A 97 -15.34 -21.02 1.37
CA ASN A 97 -16.25 -22.13 1.66
C ASN A 97 -15.63 -23.35 2.38
N GLN A 98 -14.46 -23.19 3.00
CA GLN A 98 -13.88 -24.20 3.87
C GLN A 98 -14.51 -24.15 5.27
N SER A 99 -14.60 -25.31 5.92
CA SER A 99 -14.93 -25.36 7.35
C SER A 99 -13.80 -24.74 8.19
N PRO A 100 -14.10 -24.30 9.44
CA PRO A 100 -13.06 -23.83 10.36
C PRO A 100 -11.93 -24.84 10.56
N GLU A 101 -12.26 -26.13 10.72
CA GLU A 101 -11.30 -27.22 10.89
C GLU A 101 -10.35 -27.38 9.69
N ASN A 102 -10.88 -27.27 8.47
CA ASN A 102 -10.05 -27.31 7.25
C ASN A 102 -9.14 -26.09 7.17
N THR A 103 -9.63 -24.92 7.57
CA THR A 103 -8.85 -23.67 7.56
C THR A 103 -7.67 -23.77 8.54
N ASP A 104 -7.91 -24.28 9.75
CA ASP A 104 -6.86 -24.50 10.76
C ASP A 104 -5.82 -25.52 10.30
N THR A 105 -6.28 -26.62 9.69
CA THR A 105 -5.40 -27.65 9.13
C THR A 105 -4.51 -27.08 8.01
N ILE A 106 -5.08 -26.28 7.11
CA ILE A 106 -4.33 -25.61 6.03
C ILE A 106 -3.29 -24.65 6.62
N LEU A 107 -3.66 -23.85 7.63
CA LEU A 107 -2.74 -22.93 8.29
C LEU A 107 -1.57 -23.66 8.97
N ALA A 108 -1.86 -24.72 9.71
CA ALA A 108 -0.84 -25.55 10.35
C ALA A 108 0.14 -26.12 9.32
N THR A 109 -0.39 -26.63 8.20
CA THR A 109 0.43 -27.19 7.11
C THR A 109 1.34 -26.14 6.47
N ILE A 110 0.80 -24.96 6.13
CA ILE A 110 1.59 -23.85 5.56
C ILE A 110 2.68 -23.40 6.53
N THR A 111 2.38 -23.35 7.84
CA THR A 111 3.34 -22.96 8.88
C THR A 111 4.52 -23.93 8.97
N VAL A 112 4.26 -25.24 8.95
CA VAL A 112 5.32 -26.26 8.97
C VAL A 112 6.21 -26.17 7.73
N LEU A 113 5.61 -26.00 6.55
CA LEU A 113 6.35 -25.87 5.30
C LEU A 113 7.21 -24.59 5.27
N ALA A 114 6.66 -23.46 5.72
CA ALA A 114 7.38 -22.19 5.78
C ALA A 114 8.62 -22.30 6.68
N LYS A 115 8.48 -22.90 7.88
CA LYS A 115 9.60 -23.15 8.78
C LYS A 115 10.69 -24.00 8.12
N LYS A 116 10.30 -25.11 7.49
CA LYS A 116 11.24 -26.01 6.79
C LYS A 116 12.00 -25.34 5.64
N LEU A 117 11.38 -24.39 4.95
CA LEU A 117 12.02 -23.64 3.88
C LEU A 117 13.03 -22.61 4.41
N LEU A 118 12.75 -21.96 5.53
CA LEU A 118 13.67 -21.04 6.21
C LEU A 118 14.89 -21.80 6.75
N ASP A 119 14.68 -22.96 7.37
CA ASP A 119 15.75 -23.80 7.91
C ASP A 119 16.67 -24.36 6.81
N LYS A 120 16.23 -24.39 5.54
CA LYS A 120 17.02 -24.85 4.38
C LYS A 120 17.89 -23.75 3.74
N GLN A 121 17.67 -22.50 4.11
CA GLN A 121 18.38 -21.33 3.56
C GLN A 121 19.46 -20.80 4.52
N ALA A 122 19.54 -21.33 5.74
CA ALA A 122 20.58 -21.08 6.74
C ALA A 122 21.71 -22.11 6.64
#